data_AF-A0A9K3LL12-F1
#
_entry.id   AF-A0A9K3LL12-F1
#
_cell.length_a   1.000
_cell.length_b   1.000
_cell.length_c   1.000
_cell.angle_alpha   90.00
_cell.angle_beta   90.00
_cell.angle_gamma   90.00
#
_symmetry.space_group_name_H-M   'P 1'
#
loop_
_entity.id
_entity.type
_entity.pdbx_description
1 polymer ?
#
loop_
_entity_poly.entity_id
_entity_poly.type
_entity_poly.pdbx_seq_one_letter_code
_entity_poly.pdbx_strand_id
1 'polypeptide(L)'
;MIYLNNVSSCLLILVILESMLEGSVAWIPPSIRSTGSHPRFPSTQLFVQTVSLKDLTDHEKEGTLLAESIARWLDHEWMPQEVHVKMGESAKASYIAMREAGKDDLMDIMMEISTTLDKNWQDYDKDAFVNAWDIGNYASDYLVQRSGNEACECSSEIF
;
A
#
# COMPACT_ATOMS: atom_id res chain seq x y z
N MET A 1 24.29 -43.97 17.42
CA MET A 1 25.73 -44.03 17.07
C MET A 1 25.79 -44.69 15.70
N ILE A 2 26.14 -44.07 14.58
CA ILE A 2 27.23 -43.12 14.19
C ILE A 2 26.67 -42.32 12.98
N TYR A 3 26.46 -40.99 12.99
CA TYR A 3 27.37 -39.84 12.75
C TYR A 3 28.15 -39.78 11.42
N LEU A 4 27.86 -38.72 10.63
CA LEU A 4 28.72 -37.92 9.71
C LEU A 4 28.92 -38.41 8.26
N ASN A 5 28.38 -37.69 7.25
CA ASN A 5 28.95 -36.54 6.50
C ASN A 5 29.34 -37.04 5.10
N ASN A 6 29.25 -36.31 3.97
CA ASN A 6 29.61 -34.92 3.75
C ASN A 6 29.22 -34.50 2.31
N VAL A 7 28.97 -33.19 2.15
CA VAL A 7 29.13 -32.32 0.95
C VAL A 7 28.98 -32.93 -0.46
N SER A 8 28.03 -32.41 -1.25
CA SER A 8 28.32 -31.92 -2.62
C SER A 8 27.05 -31.35 -3.27
N SER A 9 26.82 -30.04 -3.15
CA SER A 9 25.90 -29.33 -4.06
C SER A 9 26.20 -27.83 -4.23
N CYS A 10 27.38 -27.34 -3.82
CA CYS A 10 27.78 -25.94 -4.00
C CYS A 10 28.51 -25.65 -5.33
N LEU A 11 28.31 -26.48 -6.37
CA LEU A 11 28.99 -26.33 -7.66
C LEU A 11 28.02 -26.43 -8.84
N LEU A 12 26.93 -25.69 -8.77
CA LEU A 12 26.05 -25.42 -9.92
C LEU A 12 25.63 -23.94 -9.91
N ILE A 13 26.60 -23.07 -9.67
CA ILE A 13 26.61 -21.71 -10.20
C ILE A 13 27.47 -21.79 -11.47
N LEU A 14 27.00 -21.16 -12.56
CA LEU A 14 27.73 -20.82 -13.80
C LEU A 14 27.54 -21.70 -15.06
N VAL A 15 26.31 -22.03 -15.49
CA VAL A 15 26.08 -22.41 -16.92
C VAL A 15 24.78 -21.87 -17.56
N ILE A 16 23.91 -21.11 -16.87
CA ILE A 16 22.65 -20.62 -17.51
C ILE A 16 22.53 -19.09 -17.45
N LEU A 17 23.56 -18.37 -17.89
CA LEU A 17 23.50 -16.91 -17.99
C LEU A 17 24.30 -16.33 -19.17
N GLU A 18 24.46 -17.09 -20.25
CA GLU A 18 25.26 -16.68 -21.41
C GLU A 18 24.62 -17.05 -22.76
N SER A 19 23.29 -16.96 -22.86
CA SER A 19 22.57 -17.22 -24.13
C SER A 19 21.40 -16.29 -24.43
N MET A 20 21.35 -15.10 -23.81
CA MET A 20 20.36 -14.05 -24.17
C MET A 20 20.97 -12.71 -24.61
N LEU A 21 22.25 -12.69 -25.00
CA LEU A 21 22.95 -11.46 -25.42
C LEU A 21 23.09 -11.26 -26.94
N GLU A 22 22.46 -12.09 -27.77
CA GLU A 22 22.49 -11.90 -29.22
C GLU A 22 21.09 -12.01 -29.82
N GLY A 23 20.42 -10.86 -29.96
CA GLY A 23 19.13 -10.85 -30.65
C GLY A 23 18.26 -9.63 -30.43
N SER A 24 18.81 -8.42 -30.51
CA SER A 24 17.99 -7.21 -30.70
C SER A 24 18.78 -6.18 -31.48
N VAL A 25 18.81 -6.37 -32.80
CA VAL A 25 19.19 -5.30 -33.73
C VAL A 25 18.12 -4.22 -33.58
N ALA A 26 18.43 -3.20 -32.81
CA ALA A 26 17.60 -2.01 -32.69
C ALA A 26 17.46 -1.38 -34.09
N TRP A 27 16.25 -1.37 -34.62
CA TRP A 27 15.90 -0.52 -35.75
C TRP A 27 15.97 0.93 -35.27
N ILE A 28 17.07 1.62 -35.59
CA ILE A 28 17.17 3.07 -35.42
C ILE A 28 16.53 3.70 -36.66
N PRO A 29 15.34 4.32 -36.59
CA PRO A 29 14.82 5.10 -37.70
C PRO A 29 15.74 6.33 -37.95
N PRO A 30 15.89 6.79 -39.20
CA PRO A 30 16.68 7.98 -39.50
C PRO A 30 16.11 9.18 -38.75
N SER A 31 17.01 10.00 -38.21
CA SER A 31 16.70 11.20 -37.45
C SER A 31 15.74 12.12 -38.21
N ILE A 32 14.48 12.15 -37.78
CA ILE A 32 13.58 13.24 -38.13
C ILE A 32 14.11 14.48 -37.40
N ARG A 33 14.72 15.37 -38.17
CA ARG A 33 15.12 16.70 -37.72
C ARG A 33 13.84 17.49 -37.42
N SER A 34 13.35 17.38 -36.19
CA SER A 34 12.22 18.17 -35.71
C SER A 34 12.68 19.62 -35.54
N THR A 35 12.47 20.44 -36.56
CA THR A 35 12.37 21.90 -36.39
C THR A 35 10.98 22.20 -35.85
N GLY A 36 10.74 21.86 -34.59
CA GLY A 36 9.48 22.12 -33.92
C GLY A 36 9.79 22.61 -32.51
N SER A 37 9.55 23.89 -32.26
CA SER A 37 9.48 24.43 -30.91
C SER A 37 8.47 23.60 -30.11
N HIS A 38 8.93 22.73 -29.21
CA HIS A 38 8.04 22.06 -28.28
C HIS A 38 7.30 23.14 -27.50
N PRO A 39 5.95 23.16 -27.54
CA PRO A 39 5.19 23.98 -26.61
C PRO A 39 5.64 23.59 -25.21
N ARG A 40 6.20 24.53 -24.45
CA ARG A 40 6.38 24.37 -23.03
C ARG A 40 4.97 24.30 -22.45
N PHE A 41 4.48 23.09 -22.21
CA PHE A 41 3.31 22.92 -21.36
C PHE A 41 3.69 23.56 -20.01
N PRO A 42 2.91 24.53 -19.51
CA PRO A 42 3.13 25.03 -18.18
C PRO A 42 3.02 23.82 -17.24
N SER A 43 4.10 23.53 -16.52
CA SER A 43 4.06 22.61 -15.39
C SER A 43 2.99 23.17 -14.46
N THR A 44 1.80 22.57 -14.51
CA THR A 44 0.75 22.89 -13.57
C THR A 44 1.27 22.34 -12.26
N GLN A 45 1.77 23.21 -11.39
CA GLN A 45 2.02 22.84 -10.01
C GLN A 45 0.69 22.33 -9.47
N LEU A 46 0.55 21.01 -9.42
CA LEU A 46 -0.56 20.35 -8.76
C LEU A 46 -0.43 20.73 -7.29
N PHE A 47 -1.28 21.64 -6.85
CA PHE A 47 -1.47 21.90 -5.43
C PHE A 47 -2.13 20.66 -4.85
N VAL A 48 -1.33 19.82 -4.19
CA VAL A 48 -1.85 18.68 -3.42
C VAL A 48 -2.43 19.26 -2.13
N GLN A 49 -3.74 19.15 -1.97
CA GLN A 49 -4.41 19.53 -0.73
C GLN A 49 -4.08 18.49 0.34
N THR A 50 -3.51 18.93 1.46
CA THR A 50 -3.29 18.06 2.60
C THR A 50 -4.55 18.00 3.45
N VAL A 51 -4.93 16.80 3.88
CA VAL A 51 -6.06 16.58 4.78
C VAL A 51 -5.51 16.40 6.19
N SER A 52 -5.93 17.27 7.10
CA SER A 52 -5.55 17.17 8.50
C SER A 52 -6.66 16.55 9.33
N LEU A 53 -6.30 15.63 10.22
CA LEU A 53 -7.22 14.91 11.10
C LEU A 53 -7.29 15.51 12.51
N LYS A 54 -6.83 16.75 12.71
CA LYS A 54 -6.80 17.43 14.02
C LYS A 54 -8.14 17.46 14.74
N ASP A 55 -9.24 17.53 13.97
CA ASP A 55 -10.59 17.61 14.53
C ASP A 55 -11.09 16.25 15.10
N LEU A 56 -10.42 15.14 14.74
CA LEU A 56 -10.67 13.81 15.29
C LEU A 56 -9.86 13.65 16.59
N THR A 57 -10.48 14.02 17.71
CA THR A 57 -9.81 14.11 19.02
C THR A 57 -9.82 12.81 19.84
N ASP A 58 -10.83 11.96 19.67
CA ASP A 58 -10.92 10.66 20.36
C ASP A 58 -10.29 9.56 19.49
N HIS A 59 -8.97 9.43 19.60
CA HIS A 59 -8.18 8.53 18.76
C HIS A 59 -8.54 7.05 18.95
N GLU A 60 -8.85 6.64 20.18
CA GLU A 60 -9.21 5.25 20.48
C GLU A 60 -10.57 4.90 19.86
N LYS A 61 -11.54 5.80 19.99
CA LYS A 61 -12.86 5.63 19.39
C LYS A 61 -12.77 5.60 17.86
N GLU A 62 -12.12 6.59 17.25
CA GLU A 62 -12.03 6.64 15.78
C GLU A 62 -11.19 5.49 15.22
N GLY A 63 -10.11 5.07 15.91
CA GLY A 63 -9.34 3.89 15.55
C GLY A 63 -10.15 2.60 15.64
N THR A 64 -11.02 2.46 16.65
CA THR A 64 -11.94 1.32 16.77
C THR A 64 -12.96 1.30 15.63
N LEU A 65 -13.57 2.43 15.32
CA LEU A 65 -14.50 2.53 14.20
C LEU A 65 -13.82 2.23 12.86
N LEU A 66 -12.58 2.70 12.66
CA LEU A 66 -11.78 2.36 11.48
C LEU A 66 -11.53 0.84 11.38
N ALA A 67 -11.13 0.18 12.46
CA ALA A 67 -10.90 -1.26 12.48
C ALA A 67 -12.18 -2.06 12.14
N GLU A 68 -13.31 -1.68 12.75
CA GLU A 68 -14.60 -2.30 12.47
C GLU A 68 -15.04 -2.09 11.02
N SER A 69 -14.82 -0.88 10.49
CA SER A 69 -15.15 -0.52 9.12
C SER A 69 -14.33 -1.32 8.11
N ILE A 70 -13.02 -1.45 8.33
CA ILE A 70 -12.13 -2.29 7.52
C ILE A 70 -12.62 -3.74 7.53
N ALA A 71 -12.89 -4.31 8.71
CA ALA A 71 -13.33 -5.68 8.81
C ALA A 71 -14.66 -5.91 8.07
N ARG A 72 -15.63 -5.01 8.23
CA ARG A 72 -16.92 -5.09 7.52
C ARG A 72 -16.79 -4.94 6.01
N TRP A 73 -15.95 -4.03 5.54
CA TRP A 73 -15.68 -3.87 4.12
C TRP A 73 -15.11 -5.16 3.51
N LEU A 74 -14.11 -5.75 4.17
CA LEU A 74 -13.51 -7.01 3.72
C LEU A 74 -14.49 -8.19 3.80
N ASP A 75 -15.28 -8.26 4.87
CA ASP A 75 -16.30 -9.28 5.04
C ASP A 75 -17.41 -9.17 3.97
N HIS A 76 -17.75 -7.94 3.57
CA HIS A 76 -18.75 -7.67 2.55
C HIS A 76 -18.26 -8.03 1.14
N GLU A 77 -17.02 -7.67 0.80
CA GLU A 77 -16.45 -7.94 -0.53
C GLU A 77 -16.12 -9.43 -0.73
N TRP A 78 -15.69 -10.11 0.32
CA TRP A 78 -15.22 -11.50 0.24
C TRP A 78 -16.14 -12.46 1.01
N MET A 79 -15.91 -12.58 2.32
CA MET A 79 -16.73 -13.30 3.29
C MET A 79 -16.18 -13.05 4.70
N PRO A 80 -16.98 -13.26 5.76
CA PRO A 80 -16.51 -13.11 7.13
C PRO A 80 -15.28 -13.96 7.46
N GLN A 81 -14.20 -13.31 7.90
CA GLN A 81 -12.95 -13.99 8.28
C GLN A 81 -12.24 -13.33 9.47
N GLU A 82 -11.56 -14.14 10.29
CA GLU A 82 -10.78 -13.65 11.45
C GLU A 82 -9.59 -12.78 11.03
N VAL A 83 -9.03 -13.02 9.83
CA VAL A 83 -7.92 -12.22 9.31
C VAL A 83 -8.34 -10.76 9.08
N HIS A 84 -9.57 -10.49 8.66
CA HIS A 84 -10.08 -9.14 8.46
C HIS A 84 -10.11 -8.33 9.76
N VAL A 85 -10.53 -8.97 10.87
CA VAL A 85 -10.48 -8.38 12.20
C VAL A 85 -9.03 -8.08 12.61
N LYS A 86 -8.10 -9.03 12.40
CA LYS A 86 -6.68 -8.84 12.73
C LYS A 86 -6.04 -7.69 11.95
N MET A 87 -6.37 -7.56 10.66
CA MET A 87 -5.89 -6.46 9.82
C MET A 87 -6.47 -5.11 10.28
N GLY A 88 -7.77 -5.08 10.62
CA GLY A 88 -8.42 -3.91 11.20
C GLY A 88 -7.75 -3.45 12.50
N GLU A 89 -7.48 -4.39 13.42
CA GLU A 89 -6.79 -4.10 14.69
C GLU A 89 -5.34 -3.60 14.47
N SER A 90 -4.61 -4.15 13.49
CA SER A 90 -3.29 -3.65 13.14
C SER A 90 -3.35 -2.23 12.58
N ALA A 91 -4.34 -1.93 11.73
CA ALA A 91 -4.55 -0.58 11.21
C ALA A 91 -4.92 0.42 12.31
N LYS A 92 -5.78 0.02 13.25
CA LYS A 92 -6.11 0.80 14.46
C LYS A 92 -4.87 1.12 15.29
N ALA A 93 -4.02 0.12 15.55
CA ALA A 93 -2.80 0.33 16.33
C ALA A 93 -1.87 1.36 15.66
N SER A 94 -1.66 1.26 14.35
CA SER A 94 -0.88 2.24 13.58
C SER A 94 -1.52 3.64 13.61
N TYR A 95 -2.83 3.73 13.43
CA TYR A 95 -3.57 4.99 13.52
C TYR A 95 -3.35 5.65 14.89
N ILE A 96 -3.62 4.95 15.98
CA ILE A 96 -3.48 5.49 17.35
C ILE A 96 -2.04 5.93 17.60
N ALA A 97 -1.05 5.08 17.27
CA ALA A 97 0.36 5.41 17.47
C ALA A 97 0.77 6.70 16.76
N MET A 98 0.32 6.89 15.51
CA MET A 98 0.58 8.12 14.75
C MET A 98 -0.11 9.33 15.39
N ARG A 99 -1.38 9.19 15.75
CA ARG A 99 -2.18 10.26 16.37
C ARG A 99 -1.62 10.69 17.73
N GLU A 100 -1.19 9.74 18.57
CA GLU A 100 -0.52 10.00 19.86
C GLU A 100 0.86 10.64 19.69
N ALA A 101 1.56 10.35 18.59
CA ALA A 101 2.81 11.02 18.21
C ALA A 101 2.60 12.45 17.66
N GLY A 102 1.36 12.96 17.63
CA GLY A 102 1.02 14.27 17.09
C GLY A 102 1.12 14.34 15.56
N LYS A 103 1.04 13.20 14.88
CA LYS A 103 0.96 13.13 13.42
C LYS A 103 -0.50 13.23 13.01
N ASP A 104 -0.84 14.37 12.42
CA ASP A 104 -2.21 14.68 12.01
C ASP A 104 -2.44 14.70 10.51
N ASP A 105 -1.41 14.44 9.72
CA ASP A 105 -1.54 14.38 8.26
C ASP A 105 -2.08 13.01 7.83
N LEU A 106 -3.13 13.02 7.01
CA LEU A 106 -3.78 11.81 6.54
C LEU A 106 -2.82 10.92 5.74
N MET A 107 -1.95 11.51 4.91
CA MET A 107 -1.04 10.74 4.07
C MET A 107 0.01 10.02 4.91
N ASP A 108 0.55 10.69 5.94
CA ASP A 108 1.46 10.07 6.90
C ASP A 108 0.81 8.85 7.58
N ILE A 109 -0.45 8.98 8.01
CA ILE A 109 -1.18 7.91 8.71
C ILE A 109 -1.48 6.73 7.78
N MET A 110 -1.99 7.00 6.58
CA MET A 110 -2.30 5.98 5.57
C MET A 110 -1.03 5.22 5.14
N MET A 111 0.09 5.92 5.00
CA MET A 111 1.39 5.31 4.73
C MET A 111 1.84 4.38 5.87
N GLU A 112 1.67 4.80 7.13
CA GLU A 112 2.05 3.98 8.28
C GLU A 112 1.19 2.72 8.41
N ILE A 113 -0.13 2.84 8.19
CA ILE A 113 -1.06 1.69 8.16
C ILE A 113 -0.60 0.69 7.08
N SER A 114 -0.41 1.15 5.85
CA SER A 114 0.01 0.31 4.72
C SER A 114 1.34 -0.37 5.02
N THR A 115 2.31 0.39 5.52
CA THR A 115 3.65 -0.11 5.85
C THR A 115 3.61 -1.14 6.97
N THR A 116 2.77 -0.95 7.98
CA THR A 116 2.64 -1.89 9.10
C THR A 116 2.04 -3.21 8.64
N LEU A 117 0.96 -3.13 7.85
CA LEU A 117 0.31 -4.32 7.30
C LEU A 117 1.24 -5.09 6.34
N ASP A 118 2.01 -4.38 5.51
CA ASP A 118 2.98 -4.99 4.60
C ASP A 118 4.12 -5.70 5.34
N LYS A 119 4.65 -5.08 6.41
CA LYS A 119 5.66 -5.71 7.29
C LYS A 119 5.16 -7.00 7.94
N ASN A 120 3.87 -7.02 8.31
CA ASN A 120 3.24 -8.16 8.97
C ASN A 120 2.54 -9.12 7.98
N TRP A 121 2.77 -8.97 6.67
CA TRP A 121 1.99 -9.67 5.64
C TRP A 121 1.99 -11.20 5.80
N GLN A 122 3.05 -11.79 6.34
CA GLN A 122 3.15 -13.24 6.62
C GLN A 122 2.10 -13.76 7.61
N ASP A 123 1.50 -12.86 8.40
CA ASP A 123 0.42 -13.18 9.34
C ASP A 123 -0.96 -13.15 8.66
N TYR A 124 -1.06 -12.59 7.45
CA TYR A 124 -2.31 -12.39 6.71
C TYR A 124 -2.38 -13.18 5.39
N ASP A 125 -1.23 -13.43 4.75
CA ASP A 125 -1.08 -13.92 3.38
C ASP A 125 -1.84 -15.20 3.02
N LYS A 126 -2.16 -16.04 4.01
CA LYS A 126 -2.87 -17.31 3.80
C LYS A 126 -4.36 -17.12 3.52
N ASP A 127 -4.95 -16.08 4.11
CA ASP A 127 -6.41 -15.92 4.17
C ASP A 127 -6.86 -14.56 3.62
N ALA A 128 -5.99 -13.55 3.60
CA ALA A 128 -6.30 -12.22 3.06
C ALA A 128 -6.24 -12.20 1.53
N PHE A 129 -7.30 -11.71 0.89
CA PHE A 129 -7.40 -11.57 -0.57
C PHE A 129 -7.06 -10.16 -1.11
N VAL A 130 -6.80 -9.21 -0.21
CA VAL A 130 -6.42 -7.82 -0.54
C VAL A 130 -5.06 -7.50 0.05
N ASN A 131 -4.26 -6.68 -0.64
CA ASN A 131 -2.94 -6.33 -0.16
C ASN A 131 -2.99 -5.19 0.88
N ALA A 132 -1.86 -4.93 1.53
CA ALA A 132 -1.73 -3.88 2.55
C ALA A 132 -2.07 -2.47 2.05
N TRP A 133 -1.77 -2.15 0.79
CA TRP A 133 -2.03 -0.84 0.19
C TRP A 133 -3.50 -0.64 -0.17
N ASP A 134 -4.22 -1.71 -0.51
CA ASP A 134 -5.67 -1.65 -0.72
C ASP A 134 -6.37 -1.21 0.57
N ILE A 135 -5.94 -1.77 1.71
CA ILE A 135 -6.45 -1.37 3.04
C ILE A 135 -6.02 0.04 3.39
N GLY A 136 -4.79 0.44 3.06
CA GLY A 136 -4.33 1.82 3.19
C GLY A 136 -5.23 2.81 2.44
N ASN A 137 -5.57 2.51 1.18
CA ASN A 137 -6.46 3.32 0.36
C ASN A 137 -7.87 3.40 0.98
N TYR A 138 -8.42 2.27 1.41
CA TYR A 138 -9.70 2.25 2.14
C TYR A 138 -9.65 3.12 3.40
N ALA A 139 -8.57 3.02 4.18
CA ALA A 139 -8.39 3.82 5.39
C ALA A 139 -8.31 5.32 5.07
N SER A 140 -7.68 5.73 3.96
CA SER A 140 -7.70 7.12 3.53
C SER A 140 -9.12 7.60 3.20
N ASP A 141 -9.89 6.82 2.44
CA ASP A 141 -11.27 7.17 2.08
C ASP A 141 -12.15 7.32 3.33
N TYR A 142 -12.03 6.36 4.25
CA TYR A 142 -12.68 6.40 5.56
C TYR A 142 -12.33 7.71 6.30
N LEU A 143 -11.05 8.02 6.46
CA LEU A 143 -10.60 9.18 7.24
C LEU A 143 -10.96 10.52 6.58
N VAL A 144 -10.95 10.60 5.24
CA VAL A 144 -11.45 11.77 4.50
C VAL A 144 -12.90 12.02 4.86
N GLN A 145 -13.76 11.00 4.76
CA GLN A 145 -15.18 11.13 5.07
C GLN A 145 -15.41 11.49 6.55
N ARG A 146 -14.68 10.86 7.48
CA ARG A 146 -14.76 11.17 8.92
C ARG A 146 -14.31 12.59 9.26
N SER A 147 -13.34 13.13 8.52
CA SER A 147 -12.87 14.51 8.70
C SER A 147 -13.82 15.58 8.14
N GLY A 148 -14.94 15.18 7.51
CA GLY A 148 -15.92 16.09 6.92
C GLY A 148 -15.50 16.65 5.56
N ASN A 149 -14.45 16.11 4.95
CA ASN A 149 -14.04 16.44 3.58
C ASN A 149 -14.83 15.60 2.57
N GLU A 150 -14.95 16.11 1.33
CA GLU A 150 -15.62 15.38 0.24
C GLU A 150 -14.81 14.15 -0.16
N ALA A 151 -15.46 12.99 -0.20
CA ALA A 151 -14.88 11.74 -0.68
C ALA A 151 -14.83 11.69 -2.22
N CYS A 152 -13.93 10.88 -2.79
CA CYS A 152 -13.94 10.61 -4.24
C CYS A 152 -15.20 9.82 -4.62
N GLU A 153 -15.79 10.08 -5.79
CA GLU A 153 -16.84 9.22 -6.37
C GLU A 153 -16.36 7.78 -6.61
N CYS A 154 -15.05 7.59 -6.67
CA CYS A 154 -14.37 6.31 -6.82
C CYS A 154 -14.08 5.57 -5.51
N SER A 155 -14.42 6.15 -4.35
CA SER A 155 -14.15 5.57 -3.04
C SER A 155 -15.00 4.34 -2.76
N SER A 156 -14.48 3.44 -1.92
CA SER A 156 -15.22 2.26 -1.46
C SER A 156 -16.36 2.67 -0.51
N GLU A 157 -17.39 1.83 -0.42
CA GLU A 157 -18.45 2.01 0.59
C GLU A 157 -17.85 1.93 2.00
N ILE A 158 -18.19 2.90 2.85
CA ILE A 158 -17.70 3.00 4.23
C ILE A 158 -18.74 2.43 5.19
N PHE A 159 -18.30 1.50 6.05
CA PHE A 159 -19.13 0.73 7.00
C PHE A 159 -19.01 1.17 8.46
#